data_AF-A0A4W2ICR0-F1
#
_entry.id   AF-A0A4W2ICR0-F1
#
_cell.length_a   1.000
_cell.length_b   1.000
_cell.length_c   1.000
_cell.angle_alpha   90.00
_cell.angle_beta   90.00
_cell.angle_gamma   90.00
#
_symmetry.space_group_name_H-M   'P 1'
#
loop_
_entity.id
_entity.type
_entity.pdbx_description
1 polymer ?
#
loop_
_entity_poly.entity_id
_entity_poly.type
_entity_poly.pdbx_seq_one_letter_code
_entity_poly.pdbx_strand_id
1 'polypeptide(L)'
;MALGPGCRAVRGCRPVLKRAFSLHKAHSVKDMESILQLVRSVVPALTTKKHKGQDGRIGVVGGCREYTGAPYFAAISALKVGADLSHVFCTQEAAPVIKAYSPELIVHPVLDSPEAVRDVEQWLPRLHALVVGPGLGRDDALLENVKGILEASKARGIPVVIDADGLWLIAQQPALIQGYRKAVLTPNHVEFGRLSEAVHGAGCCRLQAAESLRVRQLTLAPRGSSTHAALPPWIRPA
;
A
#
# COMPACT_ATOMS: atom_id res chain seq x y z
N MET A 1 -35.72 -34.57 -25.10
CA MET A 1 -35.26 -35.14 -23.82
C MET A 1 -33.76 -34.89 -23.72
N ALA A 2 -33.12 -34.27 -22.72
CA ALA A 2 -33.46 -33.59 -21.47
C ALA A 2 -32.21 -32.71 -21.12
N LEU A 3 -32.32 -31.41 -20.83
CA LEU A 3 -32.25 -30.73 -19.50
C LEU A 3 -31.15 -31.29 -18.55
N GLY A 4 -30.00 -30.61 -18.35
CA GLY A 4 -29.70 -29.63 -17.25
C GLY A 4 -28.64 -30.19 -16.27
N PRO A 5 -28.02 -29.43 -15.33
CA PRO A 5 -28.23 -28.04 -14.90
C PRO A 5 -26.97 -27.14 -15.13
N GLY A 6 -27.02 -25.82 -15.33
CA GLY A 6 -27.95 -24.83 -14.79
C GLY A 6 -27.29 -24.06 -13.63
N CYS A 7 -26.20 -23.33 -13.88
CA CYS A 7 -25.60 -22.45 -12.87
C CYS A 7 -26.54 -21.25 -12.62
N ARG A 8 -27.18 -21.23 -11.45
CA ARG A 8 -28.17 -20.21 -11.06
C ARG A 8 -27.53 -18.83 -10.99
N ALA A 9 -28.08 -17.90 -11.77
CA ALA A 9 -27.86 -16.48 -11.60
C ALA A 9 -28.41 -16.04 -10.23
N VAL A 10 -27.52 -15.59 -9.34
CA VAL A 10 -27.92 -14.84 -8.16
C VAL A 10 -28.35 -13.45 -8.62
N ARG A 11 -29.67 -13.27 -8.77
CA ARG A 11 -30.32 -11.97 -8.95
C ARG A 11 -30.27 -11.22 -7.63
N GLY A 12 -29.70 -10.01 -7.63
CA GLY A 12 -29.89 -9.06 -6.53
C GLY A 12 -28.66 -8.26 -6.14
N CYS A 13 -28.18 -7.37 -7.01
CA CYS A 13 -27.51 -6.13 -6.62
C CYS A 13 -27.55 -5.15 -7.79
N ARG A 14 -27.97 -3.91 -7.51
CA ARG A 14 -28.03 -2.75 -8.44
C ARG A 14 -26.66 -2.52 -9.12
N PRO A 15 -26.60 -1.84 -10.29
CA PRO A 15 -25.39 -1.76 -11.07
C PRO A 15 -24.36 -0.86 -10.37
N VAL A 16 -23.44 -1.47 -9.62
CA VAL A 16 -22.21 -0.80 -9.21
C VAL A 16 -21.31 -0.79 -10.44
N LEU A 17 -21.22 0.40 -11.05
CA LEU A 17 -20.38 0.73 -12.19
C LEU A 17 -19.07 -0.07 -12.24
N LYS A 18 -18.99 -0.94 -13.25
CA LYS A 18 -17.75 -1.55 -13.73
C LYS A 18 -16.78 -0.44 -14.13
N ARG A 19 -15.72 -0.24 -13.35
CA ARG A 19 -14.48 0.41 -13.82
C ARG A 19 -13.29 -0.42 -13.37
N ALA A 20 -13.23 -1.67 -13.85
CA ALA A 20 -11.94 -2.28 -14.13
C ALA A 20 -11.37 -1.55 -15.36
N PHE A 21 -10.29 -0.82 -15.19
CA PHE A 21 -9.65 -0.10 -16.30
C PHE A 21 -9.10 -1.13 -17.29
N SER A 22 -9.63 -1.11 -18.51
CA SER A 22 -9.19 -1.97 -19.60
C SER A 22 -7.70 -1.77 -19.87
N LEU A 23 -6.96 -2.88 -19.88
CA LEU A 23 -5.50 -2.97 -19.97
C LEU A 23 -4.87 -2.37 -21.25
N HIS A 24 -5.66 -1.84 -22.19
CA HIS A 24 -5.18 -1.48 -23.54
C HIS A 24 -5.75 -0.19 -24.16
N LYS A 25 -6.38 0.72 -23.41
CA LYS A 25 -6.79 2.01 -23.98
C LYS A 25 -5.94 3.16 -23.45
N ALA A 26 -5.20 3.81 -24.35
CA ALA A 26 -4.63 5.12 -24.10
C ALA A 26 -5.76 6.04 -23.60
N HIS A 27 -5.57 6.61 -22.41
CA HIS A 27 -6.55 7.51 -21.81
C HIS A 27 -6.70 8.77 -22.67
N SER A 28 -7.94 9.23 -22.85
CA SER A 28 -8.20 10.51 -23.51
C SER A 28 -7.49 11.62 -22.74
N VAL A 29 -6.98 12.64 -23.43
CA VAL A 29 -6.34 13.81 -22.79
C VAL A 29 -7.25 14.41 -21.71
N LYS A 30 -8.57 14.39 -21.93
CA LYS A 30 -9.59 14.84 -20.96
C LYS A 30 -9.66 14.00 -19.68
N ASP A 31 -9.39 12.70 -19.76
CA ASP A 31 -9.34 11.82 -18.59
C ASP A 31 -8.11 12.14 -17.74
N MET A 32 -6.97 12.42 -18.38
CA MET A 32 -5.74 12.81 -17.69
C MET A 32 -5.88 14.17 -17.00
N GLU A 33 -6.50 15.16 -17.65
CA GLU A 33 -6.81 16.46 -17.05
C GLU A 33 -7.69 16.30 -15.80
N SER A 34 -8.69 15.44 -15.87
CA SER A 34 -9.60 15.16 -14.75
C SER A 34 -8.86 14.52 -13.55
N ILE A 35 -7.90 13.62 -13.82
CA ILE A 35 -7.06 13.02 -12.78
C ILE A 35 -6.14 14.06 -12.15
N LEU A 36 -5.50 14.91 -12.95
CA LEU A 36 -4.62 15.97 -12.44
C LEU A 36 -5.40 16.97 -11.58
N GLN A 37 -6.64 17.30 -11.95
CA GLN A 37 -7.54 18.12 -11.12
C GLN A 37 -7.86 17.44 -9.79
N LEU A 38 -8.12 16.12 -9.79
CA LEU A 38 -8.36 15.38 -8.55
C LEU A 38 -7.10 15.33 -7.67
N VAL A 39 -5.92 15.14 -8.24
CA VAL A 39 -4.67 15.16 -7.48
C VAL A 39 -4.47 16.52 -6.83
N ARG A 40 -4.69 17.61 -7.58
CA ARG A 40 -4.58 18.98 -7.05
C ARG A 40 -5.57 19.26 -5.91
N SER A 41 -6.77 18.67 -5.93
CA SER A 41 -7.75 18.88 -4.86
C SER A 41 -7.44 18.11 -3.57
N VAL A 42 -6.56 17.10 -3.63
CA VAL A 42 -6.11 16.33 -2.45
C VAL A 42 -4.94 17.00 -1.74
N VAL A 43 -4.11 17.76 -2.45
CA VAL A 43 -2.94 18.42 -1.85
C VAL A 43 -3.40 19.56 -0.94
N PRO A 44 -3.03 19.55 0.36
CA PRO A 44 -3.43 20.60 1.28
C PRO A 44 -2.81 21.94 0.90
N ALA A 45 -3.57 23.03 1.02
CA ALA A 45 -3.03 24.37 0.87
C ALA A 45 -2.03 24.68 1.99
N LEU A 46 -0.90 25.30 1.62
CA LEU A 46 0.07 25.84 2.57
C LEU A 46 -0.52 27.08 3.24
N THR A 47 -0.59 27.05 4.57
CA THR A 47 -1.14 28.16 5.36
C THR A 47 -0.27 28.44 6.57
N THR A 48 -0.23 29.69 7.02
CA THR A 48 0.53 30.12 8.20
C THR A 48 -0.07 29.65 9.53
N LYS A 49 -1.29 29.11 9.51
CA LYS A 49 -2.01 28.62 10.70
C LYS A 49 -1.64 27.19 11.08
N LYS A 50 -0.97 26.46 10.16
CA LYS A 50 -0.61 25.06 10.39
C LYS A 50 0.76 24.93 11.05
N HIS A 51 0.92 23.87 11.82
CA HIS A 51 2.16 23.52 12.50
C HIS A 51 2.71 22.19 12.00
N LYS A 52 4.02 21.98 12.22
CA LYS A 52 4.75 20.79 11.79
C LYS A 52 4.01 19.50 12.18
N GLY A 53 3.76 18.65 11.20
CA GLY A 53 3.09 17.37 11.34
C GLY A 53 1.61 17.41 10.98
N GLN A 54 1.01 18.57 10.71
CA GLN A 54 -0.40 18.64 10.29
C GLN A 54 -0.60 18.30 8.81
N ASP A 55 0.42 18.45 7.97
CA ASP A 55 0.34 18.23 6.52
C ASP A 55 1.00 16.91 6.05
N GLY A 56 1.35 16.01 6.99
CA GLY A 56 1.78 14.66 6.62
C GLY A 56 2.74 14.05 7.61
N ARG A 57 2.36 12.92 8.22
CA ARG A 57 3.23 12.11 9.08
C ARG A 57 3.21 10.70 8.51
N ILE A 58 4.24 10.34 7.78
CA ILE A 58 4.31 9.07 7.05
C ILE A 58 5.26 8.14 7.80
N GLY A 59 4.84 6.91 8.04
CA GLY A 59 5.71 5.85 8.54
C GLY A 59 6.08 4.89 7.41
N VAL A 60 7.31 4.42 7.39
CA VAL A 60 7.80 3.35 6.52
C VAL A 60 8.27 2.22 7.41
N VAL A 61 7.70 1.03 7.23
CA VAL A 61 8.08 -0.22 7.92
C VAL A 61 8.82 -1.07 6.90
N GLY A 62 10.14 -1.16 7.06
CA GLY A 62 11.03 -1.65 6.03
C GLY A 62 12.49 -1.55 6.46
N GLY A 63 13.37 -2.21 5.73
CA GLY A 63 14.80 -2.18 6.00
C GLY A 63 15.28 -3.28 6.92
N CYS A 64 15.86 -4.31 6.29
CA CYS A 64 16.70 -5.31 6.92
C CYS A 64 18.19 -4.99 6.72
N ARG A 65 19.05 -5.88 7.22
CA ARG A 65 20.50 -5.80 7.12
C ARG A 65 20.99 -5.55 5.69
N GLU A 66 20.41 -6.24 4.71
CA GLU A 66 20.82 -6.18 3.31
C GLU A 66 20.16 -5.02 2.55
N TYR A 67 18.89 -4.70 2.86
CA TYR A 67 18.07 -3.80 2.05
C TYR A 67 17.79 -2.45 2.73
N THR A 68 18.83 -1.66 2.92
CA THR A 68 18.75 -0.33 3.57
C THR A 68 18.29 0.79 2.62
N GLY A 69 18.51 0.65 1.31
CA GLY A 69 18.17 1.70 0.33
C GLY A 69 16.68 1.83 0.03
N ALA A 70 15.96 0.71 -0.03
CA ALA A 70 14.52 0.69 -0.32
C ALA A 70 13.67 1.51 0.67
N PRO A 71 13.78 1.33 2.01
CA PRO A 71 13.03 2.14 2.96
C PRO A 71 13.44 3.62 2.92
N TYR A 72 14.73 3.92 2.66
CA TYR A 72 15.19 5.30 2.47
C TYR A 72 14.47 5.97 1.29
N PHE A 73 14.42 5.33 0.12
CA PHE A 73 13.77 5.92 -1.06
C PHE A 73 12.27 6.13 -0.84
N ALA A 74 11.59 5.21 -0.18
CA ALA A 74 10.18 5.39 0.19
C ALA A 74 10.01 6.60 1.13
N ALA A 75 10.84 6.69 2.17
CA ALA A 75 10.73 7.71 3.21
C ALA A 75 11.11 9.11 2.72
N ILE A 76 12.20 9.25 1.95
CA ILE A 76 12.64 10.54 1.41
C ILE A 76 11.70 11.04 0.31
N SER A 77 11.10 10.13 -0.47
CA SER A 77 10.11 10.51 -1.48
C SER A 77 8.87 11.11 -0.84
N ALA A 78 8.43 10.59 0.32
CA ALA A 78 7.34 11.19 1.08
C ALA A 78 7.65 12.64 1.49
N LEU A 79 8.86 12.91 1.99
CA LEU A 79 9.29 14.28 2.32
C LEU A 79 9.32 15.18 1.07
N LYS A 80 9.92 14.69 -0.03
CA LYS A 80 10.04 15.45 -1.28
C LYS A 80 8.69 15.79 -1.93
N VAL A 81 7.68 14.96 -1.72
CA VAL A 81 6.30 15.19 -2.21
C VAL A 81 5.53 16.16 -1.28
N GLY A 82 6.01 16.42 -0.07
CA GLY A 82 5.48 17.45 0.83
C GLY A 82 4.98 16.94 2.18
N ALA A 83 5.33 15.73 2.61
CA ALA A 83 5.05 15.30 3.98
C ALA A 83 5.92 16.06 4.98
N ASP A 84 5.35 16.51 6.09
CA ASP A 84 6.07 17.24 7.15
C ASP A 84 7.09 16.37 7.89
N LEU A 85 6.74 15.09 8.12
CA LEU A 85 7.54 14.14 8.88
C LEU A 85 7.52 12.77 8.20
N SER A 86 8.68 12.13 8.16
CA SER A 86 8.86 10.79 7.64
C SER A 86 9.62 9.95 8.65
N HIS A 87 8.96 8.89 9.12
CA HIS A 87 9.47 7.93 10.10
C HIS A 87 9.86 6.66 9.38
N VAL A 88 11.01 6.09 9.70
CA VAL A 88 11.45 4.78 9.21
C VAL A 88 11.60 3.84 10.38
N PHE A 89 10.79 2.79 10.45
CA PHE A 89 10.96 1.67 11.36
C PHE A 89 11.73 0.60 10.60
N CYS A 90 12.94 0.31 11.06
CA CYS A 90 13.86 -0.66 10.44
C CYS A 90 14.52 -1.55 11.50
N THR A 91 15.34 -2.51 11.07
CA THR A 91 16.20 -3.28 11.97
C THR A 91 17.32 -2.42 12.56
N GLN A 92 17.89 -2.87 13.68
CA GLN A 92 18.99 -2.18 14.36
C GLN A 92 20.20 -1.97 13.44
N GLU A 93 20.55 -2.98 12.64
CA GLU A 93 21.69 -2.93 11.72
C GLU A 93 21.45 -1.99 10.52
N ALA A 94 20.21 -1.84 10.07
CA ALA A 94 19.87 -0.98 8.94
C ALA A 94 19.92 0.52 9.31
N ALA A 95 19.65 0.85 10.57
CA ALA A 95 19.44 2.22 11.01
C ALA A 95 20.65 3.16 10.80
N PRO A 96 21.90 2.80 11.11
CA PRO A 96 23.05 3.68 10.88
C PRO A 96 23.20 4.07 9.41
N VAL A 97 22.99 3.12 8.50
CA VAL A 97 23.10 3.34 7.06
C VAL A 97 21.99 4.29 6.58
N ILE A 98 20.74 4.05 6.99
CA ILE A 98 19.60 4.90 6.60
C ILE A 98 19.78 6.32 7.15
N LYS A 99 20.22 6.47 8.40
CA LYS A 99 20.52 7.77 9.04
C LYS A 99 21.63 8.53 8.32
N ALA A 100 22.61 7.82 7.76
CA ALA A 100 23.69 8.45 7.00
C ALA A 100 23.25 9.04 5.66
N TYR A 101 22.15 8.55 5.07
CA TYR A 101 21.64 9.07 3.79
C TYR A 101 20.94 10.42 3.92
N SER A 102 20.24 10.70 5.02
CA SER A 102 19.62 12.01 5.27
C SER A 102 19.35 12.27 6.76
N PRO A 103 19.71 13.46 7.29
CA PRO A 103 19.38 13.86 8.66
C PRO A 103 17.90 14.24 8.86
N GLU A 104 17.12 14.34 7.79
CA GLU A 104 15.70 14.73 7.86
C GLU A 104 14.78 13.57 8.30
N LEU A 105 15.24 12.33 8.11
CA LEU A 105 14.48 11.14 8.42
C LEU A 105 14.53 10.80 9.91
N ILE A 106 13.37 10.46 10.48
CA ILE A 106 13.29 9.97 11.86
C ILE A 106 13.37 8.44 11.84
N VAL A 107 14.55 7.89 12.11
CA VAL A 107 14.81 6.45 11.98
C VAL A 107 14.76 5.75 13.36
N HIS A 108 13.90 4.75 13.46
CA HIS A 108 13.59 3.93 14.64
C HIS A 108 14.12 2.50 14.43
N PRO A 109 15.24 2.13 15.07
CA PRO A 109 15.79 0.78 15.04
C PRO A 109 15.02 -0.13 15.99
N VAL A 110 13.87 -0.66 15.57
CA VAL A 110 12.98 -1.42 16.46
C VAL A 110 12.42 -2.70 15.85
N LEU A 111 12.54 -2.93 14.54
CA LEU A 111 11.78 -4.01 13.88
C LEU A 111 12.24 -5.43 14.23
N ASP A 112 13.49 -5.59 14.63
CA ASP A 112 14.11 -6.86 15.03
C ASP A 112 14.07 -7.11 16.55
N SER A 113 13.46 -6.21 17.33
CA SER A 113 13.24 -6.40 18.76
C SER A 113 11.99 -7.26 19.02
N PRO A 114 11.96 -8.08 20.11
CA PRO A 114 10.75 -8.76 20.56
C PRO A 114 9.59 -7.81 20.89
N GLU A 115 9.89 -6.55 21.23
CA GLU A 115 8.94 -5.50 21.56
C GLU A 115 8.56 -4.62 20.35
N ALA A 116 9.01 -4.98 19.14
CA ALA A 116 8.82 -4.19 17.91
C ALA A 116 7.38 -3.69 17.72
N VAL A 117 6.39 -4.57 17.91
CA VAL A 117 4.97 -4.22 17.73
C VAL A 117 4.57 -3.10 18.70
N ARG A 118 4.92 -3.25 19.99
CA ARG A 118 4.65 -2.26 21.03
C ARG A 118 5.36 -0.93 20.75
N ASP A 119 6.61 -1.01 20.33
CA ASP A 119 7.45 0.17 20.06
C ASP A 119 7.03 0.94 18.81
N VAL A 120 6.44 0.26 17.82
CA VAL A 120 5.82 0.93 16.66
C VAL A 120 4.42 1.45 17.03
N GLU A 121 3.66 0.71 17.83
CA GLU A 121 2.31 1.07 18.25
C GLU A 121 2.21 2.43 18.94
N GLN A 122 3.20 2.83 19.74
CA GLN A 122 3.25 4.17 20.35
C GLN A 122 3.30 5.30 19.31
N TRP A 123 3.80 5.04 18.10
CA TRP A 123 3.87 6.03 17.02
C TRP A 123 2.63 6.03 16.14
N LEU A 124 1.95 4.88 16.01
CA LEU A 124 0.78 4.74 15.13
C LEU A 124 -0.29 5.85 15.30
N PRO A 125 -0.68 6.31 16.51
CA PRO A 125 -1.64 7.39 16.67
C PRO A 125 -1.22 8.73 16.04
N ARG A 126 0.08 8.91 15.80
CA ARG A 126 0.66 10.13 15.22
C ARG A 126 0.80 10.01 13.70
N LEU A 127 0.72 8.82 13.12
CA LEU A 127 0.93 8.63 11.69
C LEU A 127 -0.38 8.81 10.91
N HIS A 128 -0.29 9.48 9.76
CA HIS A 128 -1.41 9.64 8.82
C HIS A 128 -1.49 8.50 7.82
N ALA A 129 -0.35 7.89 7.49
CA ALA A 129 -0.30 6.69 6.65
C ALA A 129 0.97 5.88 6.95
N LEU A 130 0.92 4.60 6.62
CA LEU A 130 2.02 3.65 6.75
C LEU A 130 2.36 3.06 5.37
N VAL A 131 3.64 2.92 5.06
CA VAL A 131 4.14 2.15 3.93
C VAL A 131 4.82 0.91 4.50
N VAL A 132 4.45 -0.28 4.05
CA VAL A 132 4.95 -1.54 4.59
C VAL A 132 5.53 -2.38 3.47
N GLY A 133 6.77 -2.84 3.63
CA GLY A 133 7.40 -3.74 2.67
C GLY A 133 8.76 -3.34 2.11
N PRO A 134 9.08 -2.06 1.86
CA PRO A 134 10.34 -1.68 1.24
C PRO A 134 11.55 -2.22 2.00
N GLY A 135 12.23 -3.22 1.44
CA GLY A 135 13.43 -3.82 2.01
C GLY A 135 13.18 -4.58 3.32
N LEU A 136 12.00 -5.16 3.56
CA LEU A 136 11.80 -6.02 4.73
C LEU A 136 12.63 -7.30 4.66
N GLY A 137 12.87 -7.86 3.47
CA GLY A 137 13.39 -9.21 3.37
C GLY A 137 12.34 -10.24 3.80
N ARG A 138 12.79 -11.46 4.12
CA ARG A 138 11.91 -12.61 4.38
C ARG A 138 12.34 -13.43 5.59
N ASP A 139 12.91 -12.75 6.57
CA ASP A 139 13.18 -13.35 7.88
C ASP A 139 11.86 -13.54 8.64
N ASP A 140 11.62 -14.74 9.15
CA ASP A 140 10.33 -15.11 9.75
C ASP A 140 10.03 -14.30 11.03
N ALA A 141 11.05 -14.02 11.86
CA ALA A 141 10.87 -13.27 13.09
C ALA A 141 10.49 -11.80 12.78
N LEU A 142 11.19 -11.19 11.81
CA LEU A 142 10.88 -9.85 11.33
C LEU A 142 9.46 -9.78 10.72
N LEU A 143 9.07 -10.78 9.94
CA LEU A 143 7.76 -10.83 9.31
C LEU A 143 6.62 -10.99 10.33
N GLU A 144 6.81 -11.73 11.43
CA GLU A 144 5.82 -11.82 12.51
C GLU A 144 5.66 -10.47 13.23
N ASN A 145 6.75 -9.73 13.43
CA ASN A 145 6.68 -8.36 13.96
C ASN A 145 5.89 -7.43 13.00
N VAL A 146 6.17 -7.50 11.70
CA VAL A 146 5.46 -6.70 10.68
C VAL A 146 3.98 -7.05 10.62
N LYS A 147 3.63 -8.33 10.76
CA LYS A 147 2.24 -8.80 10.86
C LYS A 147 1.52 -8.15 12.04
N GLY A 148 2.11 -8.16 13.24
CA GLY A 148 1.55 -7.49 14.41
C GLY A 148 1.36 -5.98 14.20
N ILE A 149 2.34 -5.32 13.56
CA ILE A 149 2.24 -3.89 13.21
C ILE A 149 1.09 -3.62 12.23
N LEU A 150 0.89 -4.48 11.23
CA LEU A 150 -0.22 -4.36 10.28
C LEU A 150 -1.58 -4.53 10.97
N GLU A 151 -1.71 -5.50 11.88
CA GLU A 151 -2.92 -5.72 12.66
C GLU A 151 -3.24 -4.52 13.55
N ALA A 152 -2.24 -4.00 14.26
CA ALA A 152 -2.37 -2.79 15.08
C ALA A 152 -2.76 -1.55 14.25
N SER A 153 -2.18 -1.41 13.05
CA SER A 153 -2.49 -0.33 12.12
C SER A 153 -3.93 -0.42 11.59
N LYS A 154 -4.37 -1.64 11.26
CA LYS A 154 -5.74 -1.94 10.84
C LYS A 154 -6.75 -1.67 11.93
N ALA A 155 -6.48 -2.08 13.18
CA ALA A 155 -7.33 -1.83 14.34
C ALA A 155 -7.55 -0.32 14.58
N ARG A 156 -6.54 0.51 14.29
CA ARG A 156 -6.60 1.97 14.40
C ARG A 156 -7.16 2.66 13.15
N GLY A 157 -7.39 1.92 12.07
CA GLY A 157 -7.88 2.47 10.82
C GLY A 157 -6.89 3.39 10.12
N ILE A 158 -5.58 3.17 10.27
CA ILE A 158 -4.52 3.95 9.61
C ILE A 158 -4.36 3.50 8.14
N PRO A 159 -4.46 4.39 7.15
CA PRO A 159 -4.16 4.04 5.76
C PRO A 159 -2.81 3.35 5.58
N VAL A 160 -2.78 2.22 4.87
CA VAL A 160 -1.56 1.45 4.64
C VAL A 160 -1.34 1.27 3.13
N VAL A 161 -0.12 1.54 2.67
CA VAL A 161 0.39 1.14 1.37
C VAL A 161 1.29 -0.07 1.57
N ILE A 162 1.04 -1.15 0.85
CA ILE A 162 1.78 -2.41 0.98
C ILE A 162 2.50 -2.64 -0.34
N ASP A 163 3.82 -2.78 -0.25
CA ASP A 163 4.73 -2.88 -1.39
C ASP A 163 5.71 -4.05 -1.20
N ALA A 164 6.40 -4.46 -2.27
CA ALA A 164 7.51 -5.43 -2.25
C ALA A 164 7.28 -6.66 -1.32
N ASP A 165 8.15 -6.89 -0.33
CA ASP A 165 8.05 -8.04 0.59
C ASP A 165 6.81 -7.97 1.50
N GLY A 166 6.21 -6.78 1.68
CA GLY A 166 4.89 -6.66 2.31
C GLY A 166 3.81 -7.36 1.48
N LEU A 167 3.88 -7.30 0.15
CA LEU A 167 2.97 -8.04 -0.73
C LEU A 167 3.21 -9.55 -0.64
N TRP A 168 4.46 -9.96 -0.44
CA TRP A 168 4.79 -11.37 -0.19
C TRP A 168 4.11 -11.85 1.10
N LEU A 169 4.21 -11.09 2.19
CA LEU A 169 3.51 -11.40 3.46
C LEU A 169 1.99 -11.51 3.26
N ILE A 170 1.39 -10.59 2.51
CA ILE A 170 -0.05 -10.62 2.21
C ILE A 170 -0.43 -11.83 1.35
N ALA A 171 0.41 -12.25 0.40
CA ALA A 171 0.14 -13.45 -0.39
C ALA A 171 0.12 -14.71 0.48
N GLN A 172 0.96 -14.77 1.53
CA GLN A 172 0.95 -15.89 2.47
C GLN A 172 -0.22 -15.81 3.46
N GLN A 173 -0.63 -14.61 3.85
CA GLN A 173 -1.72 -14.39 4.83
C GLN A 173 -2.70 -13.30 4.37
N PRO A 174 -3.59 -13.59 3.39
CA PRO A 174 -4.53 -12.59 2.86
C PRO A 174 -5.49 -12.00 3.90
N ALA A 175 -5.74 -12.73 4.99
CA ALA A 175 -6.59 -12.31 6.11
C ALA A 175 -6.15 -10.98 6.75
N LEU A 176 -4.85 -10.65 6.69
CA LEU A 176 -4.30 -9.42 7.28
C LEU A 176 -4.99 -8.17 6.75
N ILE A 177 -5.25 -8.13 5.44
CA ILE A 177 -5.91 -6.99 4.78
C ILE A 177 -7.37 -7.24 4.43
N GLN A 178 -7.88 -8.46 4.63
CA GLN A 178 -9.25 -8.78 4.27
C GLN A 178 -10.23 -7.86 5.02
N GLY A 179 -11.16 -7.29 4.25
CA GLY A 179 -12.15 -6.31 4.74
C GLY A 179 -11.59 -4.90 4.98
N TYR A 180 -10.28 -4.68 4.86
CA TYR A 180 -9.66 -3.41 5.19
C TYR A 180 -9.64 -2.44 4.00
N ARG A 181 -10.54 -1.44 4.02
CA ARG A 181 -10.74 -0.52 2.88
C ARG A 181 -9.68 0.55 2.71
N LYS A 182 -8.80 0.73 3.70
CA LYS A 182 -7.73 1.73 3.71
C LYS A 182 -6.36 1.12 3.35
N ALA A 183 -6.33 -0.12 2.87
CA ALA A 183 -5.14 -0.71 2.25
C ALA A 183 -5.05 -0.36 0.76
N VAL A 184 -3.84 -0.04 0.30
CA VAL A 184 -3.44 0.08 -1.10
C VAL A 184 -2.31 -0.92 -1.33
N LEU A 185 -2.35 -1.68 -2.41
CA LEU A 185 -1.32 -2.67 -2.75
C LEU A 185 -0.67 -2.24 -4.05
N THR A 186 0.66 -2.28 -4.13
CA THR A 186 1.42 -1.82 -5.30
C THR A 186 2.12 -2.96 -6.05
N PRO A 187 1.43 -4.05 -6.43
CA PRO A 187 2.11 -5.19 -7.03
C PRO A 187 2.60 -4.92 -8.45
N ASN A 188 3.80 -5.40 -8.73
CA ASN A 188 4.24 -5.66 -10.09
C ASN A 188 3.50 -6.88 -10.69
N HIS A 189 3.77 -7.19 -11.96
CA HIS A 189 3.08 -8.27 -12.66
C HIS A 189 3.24 -9.65 -11.97
N VAL A 190 4.42 -9.95 -11.43
CA VAL A 190 4.70 -11.24 -10.78
C VAL A 190 4.03 -11.34 -9.41
N GLU A 191 4.13 -10.27 -8.60
CA GLU A 191 3.49 -10.16 -7.30
C GLU A 191 1.96 -10.26 -7.41
N PHE A 192 1.38 -9.66 -8.45
CA PHE A 192 -0.05 -9.73 -8.70
C PHE A 192 -0.51 -11.17 -8.98
N GLY A 193 0.27 -11.94 -9.75
CA GLY A 193 -0.03 -13.35 -10.00
C GLY A 193 -0.13 -14.15 -8.69
N ARG A 194 0.86 -13.98 -7.80
CA ARG A 194 0.90 -14.64 -6.48
C ARG A 194 -0.28 -14.23 -5.60
N LEU A 195 -0.58 -12.94 -5.53
CA LEU A 195 -1.73 -12.43 -4.76
C LEU A 195 -3.06 -12.96 -5.29
N SER A 196 -3.22 -13.00 -6.63
CA SER A 196 -4.42 -13.51 -7.28
C SER A 196 -4.65 -14.99 -6.94
N GLU A 197 -3.60 -15.81 -7.04
CA GLU A 197 -3.64 -17.24 -6.69
C GLU A 197 -3.96 -17.46 -5.22
N ALA A 198 -3.34 -16.70 -4.32
CA ALA A 198 -3.55 -16.79 -2.88
C ALA A 198 -5.01 -16.53 -2.45
N VAL A 199 -5.73 -15.65 -3.16
CA VAL A 199 -7.11 -15.30 -2.80
C VAL A 199 -8.18 -16.11 -3.53
N HIS A 200 -7.89 -16.62 -4.74
CA HIS A 200 -8.91 -17.26 -5.59
C HIS A 200 -8.66 -18.75 -5.88
N GLY A 201 -7.50 -19.28 -5.50
CA GLY A 201 -7.05 -20.60 -5.95
C GLY A 201 -6.60 -20.61 -7.42
N ALA A 202 -5.92 -21.68 -7.83
CA ALA A 202 -5.43 -21.83 -9.20
C ALA A 202 -6.60 -21.89 -10.20
N GLY A 203 -6.62 -20.98 -11.18
CA GLY A 203 -7.57 -21.01 -12.30
C GLY A 203 -8.55 -19.83 -12.42
N CYS A 204 -8.49 -18.82 -11.54
CA CYS A 204 -9.32 -17.61 -11.66
C CYS A 204 -8.82 -16.67 -12.77
N CYS A 205 -9.73 -16.13 -13.58
CA CYS A 205 -9.40 -15.14 -14.62
C CYS A 205 -8.84 -13.86 -13.98
N ARG A 206 -7.70 -13.35 -14.48
CA ARG A 206 -6.97 -12.17 -13.95
C ARG A 206 -7.85 -10.95 -13.69
N LEU A 207 -8.88 -10.74 -14.51
CA LEU A 207 -9.82 -9.63 -14.37
C LEU A 207 -10.81 -9.82 -13.21
N GLN A 208 -11.24 -11.05 -12.96
CA GLN A 208 -12.13 -11.37 -11.85
C GLN A 208 -11.39 -11.26 -10.51
N ALA A 209 -10.13 -11.69 -10.48
CA ALA A 209 -9.28 -11.55 -9.31
C ALA A 209 -8.98 -10.08 -8.96
N ALA A 210 -8.78 -9.19 -9.95
CA ALA A 210 -8.60 -7.77 -9.70
C ALA A 210 -9.85 -7.11 -9.07
N GLU A 211 -11.07 -7.52 -9.49
CA GLU A 211 -12.34 -6.97 -9.00
C GLU A 211 -12.70 -7.44 -7.58
N SER A 212 -12.47 -8.71 -7.26
CA SER A 212 -12.84 -9.34 -5.98
C SER A 212 -11.92 -8.99 -4.82
N LEU A 213 -10.62 -8.86 -5.09
CA LEU A 213 -9.60 -8.59 -4.08
C LEU A 213 -9.67 -7.13 -3.58
N ARG A 214 -10.50 -6.27 -4.21
CA ARG A 214 -10.54 -4.81 -3.99
C ARG A 214 -9.14 -4.19 -3.91
N VAL A 215 -8.19 -4.82 -4.61
CA VAL A 215 -6.82 -4.37 -4.75
C VAL A 215 -6.88 -3.07 -5.52
N ARG A 216 -6.54 -1.98 -4.86
CA ARG A 216 -6.29 -0.72 -5.54
C ARG A 216 -4.97 -0.88 -6.26
N GLN A 217 -5.05 -1.41 -7.47
CA GLN A 217 -3.88 -1.68 -8.28
C GLN A 217 -3.23 -0.35 -8.67
N LEU A 218 -2.01 -0.14 -8.18
CA LEU A 218 -1.04 0.75 -8.79
C LEU A 218 0.07 -0.17 -9.32
N THR A 219 -0.11 -0.71 -10.53
CA THR A 219 0.95 -1.52 -11.14
C THR A 219 1.90 -0.58 -11.85
N LEU A 220 3.09 -0.43 -11.28
CA LEU A 220 4.26 0.11 -11.97
C LEU A 220 4.64 -0.91 -13.04
N ALA A 221 4.26 -0.61 -14.28
CA ALA A 221 4.66 -1.40 -15.43
C ALA A 221 6.17 -1.19 -15.68
N PRO A 222 6.91 -2.18 -16.21
CA PRO A 222 8.32 -2.02 -16.52
C PRO A 222 8.55 -0.81 -17.44
N ARG A 223 9.71 -0.14 -17.29
CA ARG A 223 10.07 1.07 -18.06
C ARG A 223 9.75 0.85 -19.54
N GLY A 224 8.80 1.63 -20.08
CA GLY A 224 8.30 1.51 -21.45
C GLY A 224 6.84 1.07 -21.59
N SER A 225 6.14 0.76 -20.49
CA SER A 225 4.69 0.44 -20.49
C SER A 225 3.91 1.32 -19.50
N SER A 226 2.62 1.54 -19.76
CA SER A 226 1.76 2.46 -19.00
C SER A 226 1.51 1.97 -17.57
N THR A 227 1.77 2.85 -16.58
CA THR A 227 1.39 2.63 -15.18
C THR A 227 -0.11 2.86 -15.04
N HIS A 228 -0.84 1.88 -14.49
CA HIS A 228 -2.28 1.99 -14.29
C HIS A 228 -2.59 2.16 -12.80
N ALA A 229 -3.23 3.28 -12.47
CA ALA A 229 -3.66 3.66 -11.13
C ALA A 229 -5.19 3.77 -11.10
N ALA A 230 -5.87 2.96 -10.30
CA ALA A 230 -7.31 3.09 -10.11
C ALA A 230 -7.62 4.02 -8.92
N LEU A 231 -8.18 5.20 -9.19
CA LEU A 231 -8.70 6.10 -8.15
C LEU A 231 -10.07 5.62 -7.63
N PRO A 232 -10.31 5.64 -6.30
CA PRO A 232 -11.54 5.11 -5.72
C PRO A 232 -12.76 6.04 -5.95
N PRO A 233 -13.98 5.48 -6.10
CA PRO A 233 -15.21 6.25 -6.34
C PRO A 233 -15.74 7.06 -5.13
N TRP A 234 -14.97 7.19 -4.04
CA TRP A 234 -15.40 7.84 -2.79
C TRP A 234 -14.48 8.99 -2.33
N ILE A 235 -13.46 9.36 -3.11
CA ILE A 235 -12.85 10.69 -2.96
C ILE A 235 -13.91 11.69 -3.43
N ARG A 236 -14.72 12.17 -2.49
CA ARG A 236 -15.44 13.43 -2.66
C ARG A 236 -14.49 14.54 -2.21
N PRO A 237 -14.29 15.62 -2.99
CA PRO A 237 -13.76 16.83 -2.42
C PRO A 237 -14.71 17.27 -1.30
N ALA A 238 -14.15 17.70 -0.17
CA ALA A 238 -14.89 18.44 0.84
C ALA A 238 -15.42 19.76 0.24
#